data_AF-A0A3B9Y4A7-F1
#
_entry.id   AF-A0A3B9Y4A7-F1
#
_cell.length_a   1.000
_cell.length_b   1.000
_cell.length_c   1.000
_cell.angle_alpha   90.00
_cell.angle_beta   90.00
_cell.angle_gamma   90.00
#
_symmetry.space_group_name_H-M   'P 1'
#
loop_
_entity.id
_entity.type
_entity.pdbx_description
1 polymer ?
#
loop_
_entity_poly.entity_id
_entity_poly.type
_entity_poly.pdbx_seq_one_letter_code
_entity_poly.pdbx_strand_id
1 'polypeptide(L)'
;MRQHTSHHEPLPLFTASICSLIQLDRSSDNPLYQQICDKIREAILSGQLAEGTRLPTERALASALGVNRTTVMNAYNELASDGLVEGHVGRGTLVKRNQFNYLDDDYDADGPSWLFGLPTSEREILGPDARLLSELASASIGDDVISLAAGTPAADVLPAEMLNTIFADSLVRSRQNALGYCPVEGLLSLRRGIAARMRKHGVAVDAQNILILSGSTQGIGLVGRFMLNPGDEVVVEVPTYLGAIQT
;
A
#
# COMPACT_ATOMS: atom_id res chain seq x y z
N MET A 1 -23.93 54.16 -32.77
CA MET A 1 -22.96 53.18 -33.31
C MET A 1 -21.57 53.55 -32.84
N ARG A 2 -21.08 52.93 -31.76
CA ARG A 2 -19.67 53.00 -31.35
C ARG A 2 -19.23 51.58 -31.02
N GLN A 3 -18.27 51.10 -31.80
CA GLN A 3 -17.66 49.79 -31.72
C GLN A 3 -16.81 49.71 -30.45
N HIS A 4 -17.00 48.66 -29.65
CA HIS A 4 -16.13 48.33 -28.53
C HIS A 4 -15.01 47.43 -29.08
N THR A 5 -13.80 47.97 -29.16
CA THR A 5 -12.59 47.22 -29.52
C THR A 5 -12.13 46.40 -28.32
N SER A 6 -12.16 45.07 -28.46
CA SER A 6 -11.55 44.13 -27.53
C SER A 6 -10.03 44.15 -27.68
N HIS A 7 -9.33 44.71 -26.70
CA HIS A 7 -7.88 44.58 -26.58
C HIS A 7 -7.53 43.14 -26.21
N HIS A 8 -7.05 42.37 -27.20
CA HIS A 8 -6.46 41.06 -26.98
C HIS A 8 -4.95 41.25 -26.83
N GLU A 9 -4.46 41.42 -25.60
CA GLU A 9 -3.03 41.31 -25.32
C GLU A 9 -2.60 39.84 -25.50
N PRO A 10 -1.50 39.55 -26.20
CA PRO A 10 -0.98 38.19 -26.32
C PRO A 10 -0.43 37.73 -24.97
N LEU A 11 -0.94 36.60 -24.48
CA LEU A 11 -0.42 35.95 -23.28
C LEU A 11 1.05 35.56 -23.49
N PRO A 12 1.92 35.65 -22.46
CA PRO A 12 3.29 35.17 -22.58
C PRO A 12 3.29 33.68 -22.94
N LEU A 13 4.22 33.27 -23.82
CA LEU A 13 4.31 31.93 -24.45
C LEU A 13 4.13 30.74 -23.49
N PHE A 14 4.55 30.89 -22.23
CA PHE A 14 4.42 29.86 -21.20
C PHE A 14 2.99 29.67 -20.68
N THR A 15 2.19 30.75 -20.59
CA THR A 15 0.79 30.67 -20.13
C THR A 15 -0.09 29.93 -21.13
N ALA A 16 0.16 30.13 -22.43
CA ALA A 16 -0.60 29.46 -23.49
C ALA A 16 -0.38 27.94 -23.48
N SER A 17 0.85 27.49 -23.20
CA SER A 17 1.19 26.06 -23.13
C SER A 17 0.49 25.35 -21.95
N ILE A 18 0.45 25.99 -20.78
CA ILE A 18 -0.21 25.45 -19.58
C ILE A 18 -1.73 25.37 -19.75
N CYS A 19 -2.34 26.34 -20.44
CA CYS A 19 -3.77 26.32 -20.70
C CYS A 19 -4.18 25.23 -21.69
N SER A 20 -3.32 24.87 -22.65
CA SER A 20 -3.58 23.78 -23.60
C SER A 20 -3.57 22.39 -22.95
N LEU A 21 -2.91 22.26 -21.80
CA LEU A 21 -2.81 21.02 -21.01
C LEU A 21 -4.06 20.76 -20.15
N ILE A 22 -4.90 21.77 -19.91
CA ILE A 22 -6.05 21.67 -19.02
C ILE A 22 -7.34 21.66 -19.87
N GLN A 23 -7.76 20.47 -20.27
CA GLN A 23 -9.07 20.27 -20.91
C GLN A 23 -10.13 20.03 -19.82
N LEU A 24 -11.11 20.93 -19.74
CA LEU A 24 -12.20 20.84 -18.76
C LEU A 24 -13.44 20.21 -19.38
N ASP A 25 -14.00 19.21 -18.71
CA ASP A 25 -15.28 18.61 -19.06
C ASP A 25 -16.38 19.16 -18.15
N ARG A 26 -17.21 20.05 -18.69
CA ARG A 26 -18.32 20.68 -17.96
C ARG A 26 -19.54 19.77 -17.80
N SER A 27 -19.54 18.62 -18.48
CA SER A 27 -20.62 17.62 -18.41
C SER A 27 -20.36 16.51 -17.39
N SER A 28 -19.15 16.48 -16.82
CA SER A 28 -18.78 15.53 -15.77
C SER A 28 -19.39 15.92 -14.42
N ASP A 29 -19.71 14.91 -13.60
CA ASP A 29 -20.11 15.09 -12.20
C ASP A 29 -18.97 15.64 -11.31
N ASN A 30 -17.72 15.64 -11.81
CA ASN A 30 -16.57 16.15 -11.07
C ASN A 30 -16.55 17.70 -11.07
N PRO A 31 -16.49 18.35 -9.89
CA PRO A 31 -16.36 19.80 -9.79
C PRO A 31 -15.17 20.36 -10.59
N LEU A 32 -15.37 21.49 -11.27
CA LEU A 32 -14.35 22.10 -12.14
C LEU A 32 -13.03 22.42 -11.42
N TYR A 33 -13.05 22.71 -10.10
CA TYR A 33 -11.82 22.96 -9.36
C TYR A 33 -10.98 21.68 -9.20
N GLN A 34 -11.62 20.51 -9.01
CA GLN A 34 -10.93 19.22 -8.92
C GLN A 34 -10.31 18.85 -10.26
N GLN A 35 -11.03 19.07 -11.37
CA GLN A 35 -10.48 18.83 -12.71
C GLN A 35 -9.23 19.67 -13.00
N ILE A 36 -9.21 20.94 -12.56
CA ILE A 36 -8.03 21.81 -12.67
C ILE A 36 -6.89 21.29 -11.78
N CYS A 37 -7.21 20.89 -10.55
CA CYS A 37 -6.25 20.32 -9.59
C CYS A 37 -5.60 19.05 -10.15
N ASP A 38 -6.40 18.10 -10.61
CA ASP A 38 -5.96 16.81 -11.14
C ASP A 38 -5.06 16.98 -12.37
N LYS A 39 -5.42 17.88 -13.30
CA LYS A 39 -4.62 18.10 -14.51
C LYS A 39 -3.30 18.78 -14.23
N ILE A 40 -3.26 19.73 -13.31
CA ILE A 40 -2.00 20.35 -12.89
C ILE A 40 -1.15 19.34 -12.11
N ARG A 41 -1.75 18.53 -11.24
CA ARG A 41 -1.08 17.44 -10.52
C ARG A 41 -0.44 16.44 -11.49
N GLU A 42 -1.20 15.96 -12.47
CA GLU A 42 -0.74 15.04 -13.51
C GLU A 42 0.45 15.63 -14.30
N ALA A 43 0.38 16.90 -14.68
CA ALA A 43 1.45 17.59 -15.40
C ALA A 43 2.72 17.80 -14.55
N ILE A 44 2.59 18.04 -13.23
CA ILE A 44 3.73 18.13 -12.31
C ILE A 44 4.38 16.75 -12.08
N LEU A 45 3.56 15.72 -11.86
CA LEU A 45 4.05 14.35 -11.57
C LEU A 45 4.73 13.72 -12.79
N SER A 46 4.13 13.87 -13.98
CA SER A 46 4.72 13.40 -15.26
C SER A 46 5.97 14.16 -15.69
N GLY A 47 6.34 15.24 -14.99
CA GLY A 47 7.52 16.06 -15.31
C GLY A 47 7.31 17.07 -16.45
N GLN A 48 6.10 17.16 -17.02
CA GLN A 48 5.76 18.18 -18.02
C GLN A 48 5.85 19.62 -17.44
N LEU A 49 5.55 19.77 -16.15
CA LEU A 49 5.80 20.99 -15.37
C LEU A 49 6.95 20.73 -14.40
N ALA A 50 8.15 21.16 -14.77
CA ALA A 50 9.35 21.02 -13.94
C ALA A 50 9.26 21.84 -12.65
N GLU A 51 9.98 21.41 -11.61
CA GLU A 51 10.12 22.17 -10.37
C GLU A 51 10.66 23.59 -10.66
N GLY A 52 10.12 24.58 -9.96
CA GLY A 52 10.44 26.00 -10.19
C GLY A 52 9.69 26.62 -11.37
N THR A 53 8.89 25.86 -12.14
CA THR A 53 8.01 26.44 -13.16
C THR A 53 6.99 27.37 -12.53
N ARG A 54 6.84 28.56 -13.10
CA ARG A 54 5.88 29.56 -12.63
C ARG A 54 4.52 29.33 -13.25
N LEU A 55 3.53 29.05 -12.40
CA LEU A 55 2.15 28.91 -12.84
C LEU A 55 1.52 30.27 -13.18
N PRO A 56 0.52 30.32 -14.08
CA PRO A 56 -0.21 31.53 -14.37
C PRO A 56 -0.89 32.08 -13.11
N THR A 57 -1.12 33.39 -13.06
CA THR A 57 -1.90 33.99 -11.97
C THR A 57 -3.33 33.45 -11.99
N GLU A 58 -3.99 33.41 -10.82
CA GLU A 58 -5.39 32.97 -10.71
C GLU A 58 -6.30 33.65 -11.75
N ARG A 59 -6.08 34.96 -11.98
CA ARG A 59 -6.85 35.77 -12.93
C ARG A 59 -6.57 35.39 -14.38
N ALA A 60 -5.32 35.13 -14.72
CA ALA A 60 -4.93 34.73 -16.07
C ALA A 60 -5.46 33.34 -16.41
N LEU A 61 -5.33 32.38 -15.48
CA LEU A 61 -5.81 31.02 -15.68
C LEU A 61 -7.36 30.97 -15.73
N ALA A 62 -8.04 31.73 -14.88
CA ALA A 62 -9.50 31.83 -14.91
C ALA A 62 -10.02 32.40 -16.24
N SER A 63 -9.35 33.44 -16.77
CA SER A 63 -9.70 34.04 -18.06
C SER A 63 -9.46 33.08 -19.23
N ALA A 64 -8.39 32.28 -19.18
CA ALA A 64 -8.03 31.36 -20.25
C ALA A 64 -8.96 30.13 -20.29
N LEU A 65 -9.36 29.61 -19.12
CA LEU A 65 -10.25 28.45 -19.00
C LEU A 65 -11.74 28.83 -19.02
N GLY A 66 -12.06 30.13 -18.95
CA GLY A 66 -13.42 30.63 -18.90
C GLY A 66 -14.19 30.17 -17.65
N VAL A 67 -13.52 30.14 -16.49
CA VAL A 67 -14.06 29.72 -15.19
C VAL A 67 -14.04 30.87 -14.18
N ASN A 68 -14.74 30.71 -13.05
CA ASN A 68 -14.69 31.70 -11.97
C ASN A 68 -13.31 31.69 -11.29
N ARG A 69 -12.80 32.87 -10.93
CA ARG A 69 -11.52 33.02 -10.21
C ARG A 69 -11.48 32.19 -8.92
N THR A 70 -12.60 32.09 -8.19
CA THR A 70 -12.69 31.28 -6.97
C THR A 70 -12.46 29.79 -7.23
N THR A 71 -12.82 29.28 -8.40
CA THR A 71 -12.57 27.89 -8.81
C THR A 71 -11.06 27.62 -8.95
N VAL A 72 -10.34 28.55 -9.59
CA VAL A 72 -8.87 28.44 -9.74
C VAL A 72 -8.16 28.62 -8.39
N MET A 73 -8.62 29.56 -7.57
CA MET A 73 -8.09 29.77 -6.22
C MET A 73 -8.23 28.50 -5.37
N ASN A 74 -9.38 27.83 -5.42
CA ASN A 74 -9.59 26.58 -4.70
C ASN A 74 -8.65 25.47 -5.19
N ALA A 75 -8.48 25.32 -6.51
CA ALA A 75 -7.55 24.35 -7.08
C ALA A 75 -6.09 24.63 -6.66
N TYR A 76 -5.66 25.89 -6.67
CA TYR A 76 -4.31 26.27 -6.23
C TYR A 76 -4.10 26.07 -4.73
N ASN A 77 -5.11 26.33 -3.91
CA ASN A 77 -5.04 26.07 -2.47
C ASN A 77 -4.90 24.57 -2.17
N GLU A 78 -5.61 23.72 -2.91
CA GLU A 78 -5.51 22.26 -2.78
C GLU A 78 -4.14 21.74 -3.23
N LEU A 79 -3.64 22.21 -4.38
CA LEU A 79 -2.27 21.90 -4.83
C LEU A 79 -1.21 22.38 -3.83
N ALA A 80 -1.46 23.49 -3.14
CA ALA A 80 -0.56 24.01 -2.11
C ALA A 80 -0.62 23.17 -0.83
N SER A 81 -1.81 22.69 -0.42
CA SER A 81 -1.92 21.73 0.69
C SER A 81 -1.26 20.40 0.39
N ASP A 82 -1.26 19.98 -0.89
CA ASP A 82 -0.57 18.78 -1.37
C ASP A 82 0.96 18.96 -1.47
N GLY A 83 1.46 20.18 -1.25
CA GLY A 83 2.88 20.53 -1.36
C GLY A 83 3.42 20.55 -2.79
N LEU A 84 2.54 20.55 -3.79
CA LEU A 84 2.88 20.52 -5.22
C LEU A 84 3.16 21.92 -5.79
N VAL A 85 2.68 22.95 -5.11
CA VAL A 85 2.90 24.35 -5.48
C VAL A 85 3.12 25.21 -4.25
N GLU A 86 3.84 26.31 -4.41
CA GLU A 86 4.08 27.28 -3.34
C GLU A 86 3.75 28.70 -3.84
N GLY A 87 2.84 29.37 -3.14
CA GLY A 87 2.45 30.75 -3.43
C GLY A 87 3.26 31.75 -2.60
N HIS A 88 3.96 32.67 -3.27
CA HIS A 88 4.62 33.80 -2.62
C HIS A 88 3.99 35.13 -3.02
N VAL A 89 3.62 35.96 -2.05
CA VAL A 89 3.09 37.32 -2.30
C VAL A 89 4.13 38.12 -3.09
N GLY A 90 3.75 38.58 -4.28
CA GLY A 90 4.62 39.34 -5.19
C GLY A 90 5.50 38.50 -6.15
N ARG A 91 5.76 37.22 -5.87
CA ARG A 91 6.57 36.33 -6.74
C ARG A 91 5.75 35.33 -7.54
N GLY A 92 4.46 35.16 -7.23
CA GLY A 92 3.55 34.25 -7.92
C GLY A 92 3.58 32.83 -7.35
N THR A 93 2.90 31.91 -8.04
CA THR A 93 2.83 30.49 -7.65
C THR A 93 3.87 29.69 -8.43
N LEU A 94 4.71 28.95 -7.72
CA LEU A 94 5.78 28.13 -8.30
C LEU A 94 5.48 26.64 -8.03
N VAL A 95 5.82 25.77 -8.98
CA VAL A 95 5.75 24.32 -8.81
C VAL A 95 6.84 23.87 -7.84
N LYS A 96 6.45 23.15 -6.80
CA LYS A 96 7.35 22.36 -5.96
C LYS A 96 7.07 20.89 -6.26
N ARG A 97 8.03 20.16 -6.83
CA ARG A 97 7.88 18.71 -6.89
C ARG A 97 8.06 18.21 -5.47
N ASN A 98 7.02 17.59 -4.91
CA ASN A 98 7.12 16.98 -3.59
C ASN A 98 8.31 16.02 -3.62
N GLN A 99 9.31 16.23 -2.76
CA GLN A 99 10.58 15.49 -2.74
C GLN A 99 10.43 14.02 -2.30
N PHE A 100 9.20 13.49 -2.28
CA PHE A 100 9.01 12.06 -2.42
C PHE A 100 9.42 11.69 -3.85
N ASN A 101 10.73 11.44 -3.98
CA ASN A 101 11.36 10.71 -5.05
C ASN A 101 10.57 9.42 -5.32
N TYR A 102 9.54 9.50 -6.15
CA TYR A 102 9.25 8.45 -7.11
C TYR A 102 10.36 8.52 -8.15
N LEU A 103 11.57 8.08 -7.75
CA LEU A 103 12.60 7.74 -8.71
C LEU A 103 11.97 6.63 -9.56
N ASP A 104 11.88 6.94 -10.85
CA ASP A 104 11.70 6.06 -11.99
C ASP A 104 10.80 4.83 -11.79
N ASP A 105 9.76 4.74 -12.63
CA ASP A 105 8.99 3.52 -12.93
C ASP A 105 9.86 2.42 -13.57
N ASP A 106 11.14 2.31 -13.20
CA ASP A 106 11.92 1.08 -13.32
C ASP A 106 11.55 0.18 -12.12
N TYR A 107 10.37 -0.41 -12.20
CA TYR A 107 10.00 -1.59 -11.39
C TYR A 107 10.81 -2.84 -11.81
N ASP A 108 12.08 -2.67 -12.17
CA ASP A 108 13.05 -3.74 -12.41
C ASP A 108 13.92 -3.94 -11.15
N ALA A 109 13.25 -4.10 -10.01
CA ALA A 109 13.86 -4.66 -8.82
C ALA A 109 13.08 -5.92 -8.45
N ASP A 110 13.75 -7.06 -8.55
CA ASP A 110 13.32 -8.42 -8.16
C ASP A 110 12.97 -8.55 -6.66
N GLY A 111 12.11 -7.68 -6.11
CA GLY A 111 11.68 -7.76 -4.72
C GLY A 111 10.85 -6.57 -4.25
N PRO A 112 10.02 -6.76 -3.21
CA PRO A 112 9.17 -5.70 -2.68
C PRO A 112 9.99 -4.59 -2.02
N SER A 113 9.61 -3.34 -2.28
CA SER A 113 10.37 -2.13 -1.91
C SER A 113 10.73 -1.99 -0.42
N TRP A 114 9.89 -2.52 0.48
CA TRP A 114 10.14 -2.50 1.93
C TRP A 114 11.34 -3.36 2.36
N LEU A 115 11.71 -4.38 1.57
CA LEU A 115 12.86 -5.23 1.84
C LEU A 115 14.18 -4.44 1.77
N PHE A 116 14.22 -3.40 0.93
CA PHE A 116 15.35 -2.46 0.81
C PHE A 116 15.41 -1.43 1.94
N GLY A 117 14.39 -1.37 2.81
CA GLY A 117 14.39 -0.54 4.02
C GLY A 117 14.95 -1.23 5.26
N LEU A 118 15.13 -2.56 5.23
CA LEU A 118 15.66 -3.31 6.38
C LEU A 118 17.14 -2.99 6.62
N PRO A 119 17.56 -2.80 7.88
CA PRO A 119 18.97 -2.67 8.23
C PRO A 119 19.75 -3.93 7.81
N THR A 120 21.01 -3.77 7.39
CA THR A 120 21.84 -4.84 6.82
C THR A 120 21.89 -6.10 7.70
N SER A 121 21.91 -5.93 9.02
CA SER A 121 21.87 -7.03 9.99
C SER A 121 20.59 -7.87 9.92
N GLU A 122 19.44 -7.27 9.61
CA GLU A 122 18.17 -8.00 9.46
C GLU A 122 18.06 -8.70 8.10
N ARG A 123 18.71 -8.16 7.06
CA ARG A 123 18.84 -8.87 5.77
C ARG A 123 19.70 -10.12 5.88
N GLU A 124 20.75 -10.08 6.71
CA GLU A 124 21.58 -11.26 7.01
C GLU A 124 20.81 -12.30 7.83
N ILE A 125 19.92 -11.87 8.74
CA ILE A 125 19.05 -12.77 9.53
C ILE A 125 18.00 -13.47 8.67
N LEU A 126 17.41 -12.79 7.67
CA LEU A 126 16.54 -13.44 6.68
C LEU A 126 17.31 -14.50 5.86
N GLY A 127 18.63 -14.35 5.74
CA GLY A 127 19.52 -15.33 5.15
C GLY A 127 19.33 -15.53 3.63
N PRO A 128 20.30 -16.19 2.96
CA PRO A 128 20.15 -16.61 1.57
C PRO A 128 18.95 -17.53 1.35
N ASP A 129 18.49 -18.22 2.39
CA ASP A 129 17.42 -19.20 2.30
C ASP A 129 16.01 -18.59 2.23
N ALA A 130 15.75 -17.41 2.83
CA ALA A 130 14.44 -16.76 2.67
C ALA A 130 14.20 -16.30 1.24
N ARG A 131 15.27 -15.85 0.55
CA ARG A 131 15.22 -15.56 -0.89
C ARG A 131 14.98 -16.83 -1.68
N LEU A 132 15.72 -17.90 -1.41
CA LEU A 132 15.53 -19.20 -2.07
C LEU A 132 14.09 -19.73 -1.89
N LEU A 133 13.52 -19.65 -0.69
CA LEU A 133 12.14 -20.07 -0.44
C LEU A 133 11.12 -19.19 -1.18
N SER A 134 11.35 -17.87 -1.25
CA SER A 134 10.52 -16.96 -2.04
C SER A 134 10.62 -17.23 -3.53
N GLU A 135 11.81 -17.53 -4.04
CA GLU A 135 12.08 -17.88 -5.44
C GLU A 135 11.47 -19.24 -5.81
N LEU A 136 11.55 -20.24 -4.94
CA LEU A 136 10.88 -21.53 -5.13
C LEU A 136 9.35 -21.37 -5.12
N ALA A 137 8.82 -20.51 -4.24
CA ALA A 137 7.40 -20.22 -4.20
C ALA A 137 6.93 -19.46 -5.45
N SER A 138 7.71 -18.50 -5.96
CA SER A 138 7.36 -17.73 -7.16
C SER A 138 7.55 -18.53 -8.46
N ALA A 139 8.59 -19.36 -8.56
CA ALA A 139 8.82 -20.25 -9.68
C ALA A 139 7.75 -21.37 -9.80
N SER A 140 6.98 -21.58 -8.74
CA SER A 140 5.85 -22.51 -8.69
C SER A 140 4.53 -21.90 -9.19
N ILE A 141 4.53 -20.64 -9.66
CA ILE A 141 3.33 -19.94 -10.11
C ILE A 141 3.21 -20.09 -11.64
N GLY A 142 2.44 -21.09 -12.07
CA GLY A 142 2.04 -21.26 -13.46
C GLY A 142 1.03 -22.40 -13.61
N ASP A 143 -0.03 -22.19 -14.39
CA ASP A 143 -1.12 -23.17 -14.56
C ASP A 143 -0.65 -24.51 -15.17
N ASP A 144 0.51 -24.51 -15.85
CA ASP A 144 1.12 -25.70 -16.48
C ASP A 144 2.27 -26.32 -15.66
N VAL A 145 2.50 -25.88 -14.42
CA VAL A 145 3.61 -26.35 -13.57
C VAL A 145 3.09 -27.13 -12.37
N ILE A 146 3.46 -28.41 -12.27
CA ILE A 146 3.27 -29.19 -11.05
C ILE A 146 4.44 -28.91 -10.10
N SER A 147 4.21 -28.06 -9.10
CA SER A 147 5.22 -27.79 -8.07
C SER A 147 5.39 -28.98 -7.14
N LEU A 148 6.61 -29.55 -7.11
CA LEU A 148 7.03 -30.56 -6.12
C LEU A 148 7.90 -29.95 -5.00
N ALA A 149 8.11 -28.63 -5.03
CA ALA A 149 8.99 -27.93 -4.11
C ALA A 149 8.26 -27.45 -2.85
N ALA A 150 7.00 -27.03 -2.99
CA ALA A 150 6.20 -26.56 -1.88
C ALA A 150 5.44 -27.73 -1.22
N GLY A 151 5.69 -27.99 0.06
CA GLY A 151 4.95 -28.97 0.87
C GLY A 151 3.51 -28.55 1.19
N THR A 152 2.81 -27.96 0.22
CA THR A 152 1.47 -27.37 0.36
C THR A 152 0.42 -28.20 -0.37
N PRO A 153 -0.83 -28.24 0.11
CA PRO A 153 -1.93 -28.90 -0.61
C PRO A 153 -2.18 -28.26 -1.99
N ALA A 154 -2.71 -29.05 -2.93
CA ALA A 154 -3.17 -28.54 -4.21
C ALA A 154 -4.34 -27.55 -4.03
N ALA A 155 -4.49 -26.59 -4.95
CA ALA A 155 -5.47 -25.51 -4.81
C ALA A 155 -6.93 -26.02 -4.79
N ASP A 156 -7.22 -27.10 -5.53
CA ASP A 156 -8.53 -27.72 -5.68
C ASP A 156 -8.99 -28.50 -4.42
N VAL A 157 -8.07 -28.93 -3.56
CA VAL A 157 -8.40 -29.57 -2.28
C VAL A 157 -8.63 -28.57 -1.14
N LEU A 158 -8.34 -27.28 -1.36
CA LEU A 158 -8.58 -26.25 -0.35
C LEU A 158 -10.08 -25.98 -0.19
N PRO A 159 -10.63 -25.94 1.04
CA PRO A 159 -12.07 -25.95 1.27
C PRO A 159 -12.70 -24.54 1.13
N ALA A 160 -12.61 -23.93 -0.05
CA ALA A 160 -13.03 -22.55 -0.29
C ALA A 160 -14.51 -22.29 0.06
N GLU A 161 -15.43 -23.18 -0.34
CA GLU A 161 -16.86 -23.04 -0.05
C GLU A 161 -17.19 -23.13 1.44
N MET A 162 -16.52 -24.04 2.15
CA MET A 162 -16.65 -24.19 3.60
C MET A 162 -16.19 -22.93 4.31
N LEU A 163 -15.03 -22.38 3.92
CA LEU A 163 -14.51 -21.14 4.49
C LEU A 163 -15.47 -19.97 4.24
N ASN A 164 -16.00 -19.84 3.01
CA ASN A 164 -16.96 -18.79 2.68
C ASN A 164 -18.22 -18.87 3.56
N THR A 165 -18.73 -20.09 3.78
CA THR A 165 -19.89 -20.32 4.66
C THR A 165 -19.61 -19.90 6.10
N ILE A 166 -18.42 -20.23 6.63
CA ILE A 166 -18.01 -19.86 7.99
C ILE A 166 -17.87 -18.33 8.13
N PHE A 167 -17.25 -17.66 7.15
CA PHE A 167 -17.11 -16.20 7.15
C PHE A 167 -18.47 -15.51 7.11
N ALA A 168 -19.38 -15.95 6.24
CA ALA A 168 -20.72 -15.40 6.15
C ALA A 168 -21.51 -15.56 7.46
N ASP A 169 -21.49 -16.75 8.07
CA ASP A 169 -22.19 -17.00 9.33
C ASP A 169 -21.62 -16.17 10.50
N SER A 170 -20.29 -16.06 10.59
CA SER A 170 -19.63 -15.30 11.66
C SER A 170 -19.91 -13.78 11.56
N LEU A 171 -19.87 -13.21 10.35
CA LEU A 171 -20.20 -11.80 10.12
C LEU A 171 -21.68 -11.50 10.43
N VAL A 172 -22.59 -12.41 10.09
CA VAL A 172 -24.01 -12.24 10.39
C VAL A 172 -24.27 -12.28 11.90
N ARG A 173 -23.64 -13.21 12.63
CA ARG A 173 -23.84 -13.40 14.08
C ARG A 173 -23.19 -12.32 14.92
N SER A 174 -21.99 -11.88 14.57
CA SER A 174 -21.17 -10.97 15.38
C SER A 174 -21.11 -9.55 14.83
N ARG A 175 -21.60 -9.30 13.61
CA ARG A 175 -21.67 -7.98 12.95
C ARG A 175 -20.38 -7.16 13.13
N GLN A 176 -20.50 -5.91 13.57
CA GLN A 176 -19.37 -5.00 13.78
C GLN A 176 -18.37 -5.52 14.81
N ASN A 177 -18.79 -6.35 15.79
CA ASN A 177 -17.89 -6.92 16.78
C ASN A 177 -16.95 -7.98 16.17
N ALA A 178 -17.30 -8.57 15.02
CA ALA A 178 -16.41 -9.47 14.27
C ALA A 178 -15.22 -8.73 13.64
N LEU A 179 -15.34 -7.42 13.45
CA LEU A 179 -14.33 -6.55 12.83
C LEU A 179 -13.44 -5.86 13.86
N GLY A 180 -13.69 -6.09 15.16
CA GLY A 180 -12.89 -5.55 16.25
C GLY A 180 -11.59 -6.33 16.45
N TYR A 181 -10.78 -5.86 17.41
CA TYR A 181 -9.56 -6.55 17.80
C TYR A 181 -9.86 -7.94 18.36
N CYS A 182 -9.13 -8.94 17.87
CA CYS A 182 -9.13 -10.29 18.42
C CYS A 182 -8.43 -10.28 19.81
N PRO A 183 -8.90 -11.07 20.79
CA PRO A 183 -8.15 -11.31 22.03
C PRO A 183 -6.73 -11.77 21.74
N VAL A 184 -5.77 -11.37 22.57
CA VAL A 184 -4.34 -11.66 22.37
C VAL A 184 -4.05 -13.16 22.34
N GLU A 185 -4.82 -13.95 23.07
CA GLU A 185 -4.69 -15.40 23.09
C GLU A 185 -5.45 -16.11 21.94
N GLY A 186 -6.27 -15.36 21.21
CA GLY A 186 -7.18 -15.84 20.19
C GLY A 186 -8.59 -16.14 20.69
N LEU A 187 -9.53 -16.26 19.74
CA LEU A 187 -10.96 -16.47 20.01
C LEU A 187 -11.19 -17.71 20.88
N LEU A 188 -11.95 -17.53 21.97
CA LEU A 188 -12.23 -18.61 22.92
C LEU A 188 -12.96 -19.80 22.27
N SER A 189 -13.88 -19.54 21.34
CA SER A 189 -14.60 -20.57 20.58
C SER A 189 -13.64 -21.46 19.79
N LEU A 190 -12.68 -20.86 19.09
CA LEU A 190 -11.65 -21.57 18.35
C LEU A 190 -10.76 -22.40 19.28
N ARG A 191 -10.27 -21.80 20.37
CA ARG A 191 -9.44 -22.51 21.36
C ARG A 191 -10.16 -23.71 21.97
N ARG A 192 -11.45 -23.60 22.28
CA ARG A 192 -12.27 -24.74 22.75
C ARG A 192 -12.40 -25.84 21.69
N GLY A 193 -12.59 -25.46 20.43
CA GLY A 193 -12.63 -26.41 19.30
C GLY A 193 -11.32 -27.18 19.13
N ILE A 194 -10.19 -26.47 19.20
CA ILE A 194 -8.85 -27.07 19.13
C ILE A 194 -8.62 -28.00 20.32
N ALA A 195 -8.90 -27.57 21.56
CA ALA A 195 -8.77 -28.41 22.75
C ALA A 195 -9.60 -29.70 22.62
N ALA A 196 -10.85 -29.60 22.16
CA ALA A 196 -11.69 -30.76 21.92
C ALA A 196 -11.11 -31.72 20.86
N ARG A 197 -10.52 -31.17 19.78
CA ARG A 197 -9.84 -31.97 18.75
C ARG A 197 -8.59 -32.64 19.31
N MET A 198 -7.74 -31.93 20.04
CA MET A 198 -6.51 -32.46 20.62
C MET A 198 -6.78 -33.60 21.62
N ARG A 199 -7.83 -33.47 22.44
CA ARG A 199 -8.25 -34.56 23.35
C ARG A 199 -8.66 -35.83 22.60
N LYS A 200 -9.30 -35.71 21.43
CA LYS A 200 -9.59 -36.88 20.57
C LYS A 200 -8.33 -37.58 20.05
N HIS A 201 -7.22 -36.86 19.98
CA HIS A 201 -5.90 -37.39 19.60
C HIS A 201 -5.02 -37.73 20.81
N GLY A 202 -5.59 -37.83 22.01
CA GLY A 202 -4.87 -38.26 23.22
C GLY A 202 -4.11 -37.15 23.96
N VAL A 203 -4.25 -35.89 23.54
CA VAL A 203 -3.58 -34.76 24.21
C VAL A 203 -4.55 -34.05 25.16
N ALA A 204 -4.31 -34.20 26.47
CA ALA A 204 -5.09 -33.55 27.51
C ALA A 204 -4.72 -32.06 27.62
N VAL A 205 -5.53 -31.19 27.03
CA VAL A 205 -5.32 -29.74 27.05
C VAL A 205 -6.65 -28.99 27.21
N ASP A 206 -6.62 -27.86 27.92
CA ASP A 206 -7.75 -26.95 28.09
C ASP A 206 -7.55 -25.68 27.26
N ALA A 207 -8.64 -24.99 26.91
CA ALA A 207 -8.60 -23.80 26.08
C ALA A 207 -7.74 -22.66 26.67
N GLN A 208 -7.54 -22.62 27.99
CA GLN A 208 -6.68 -21.66 28.67
C GLN A 208 -5.18 -21.87 28.40
N ASN A 209 -4.80 -23.09 28.00
CA ASN A 209 -3.41 -23.47 27.69
C ASN A 209 -3.14 -23.42 26.17
N ILE A 210 -4.00 -22.78 25.39
CA ILE A 210 -3.90 -22.66 23.94
C ILE A 210 -3.76 -21.18 23.57
N LEU A 211 -2.73 -20.87 22.81
CA LEU A 211 -2.48 -19.58 22.20
C LEU A 211 -2.56 -19.74 20.67
N ILE A 212 -3.37 -18.91 20.01
CA ILE A 212 -3.48 -18.90 18.54
C ILE A 212 -2.40 -18.00 17.96
N LEU A 213 -1.66 -18.51 16.97
CA LEU A 213 -0.55 -17.84 16.31
C LEU A 213 -0.74 -17.87 14.79
N SER A 214 -0.05 -16.98 14.09
CA SER A 214 -0.09 -16.91 12.62
C SER A 214 0.71 -18.04 11.95
N GLY A 215 1.62 -18.68 12.69
CA GLY A 215 2.45 -19.77 12.17
C GLY A 215 3.33 -20.43 13.24
N SER A 216 3.96 -21.54 12.87
CA SER A 216 4.83 -22.32 13.76
C SER A 216 6.11 -21.59 14.14
N THR A 217 6.72 -20.83 13.23
CA THR A 217 7.93 -20.03 13.50
C THR A 217 7.67 -18.98 14.58
N GLN A 218 6.53 -18.27 14.53
CA GLN A 218 6.11 -17.38 15.62
C GLN A 218 6.01 -18.12 16.96
N GLY A 219 5.50 -19.36 16.94
CA GLY A 219 5.40 -20.20 18.13
C GLY A 219 6.74 -20.60 18.70
N ILE A 220 7.66 -21.07 17.85
CA ILE A 220 9.03 -21.42 18.24
C ILE A 220 9.72 -20.20 18.86
N GLY A 221 9.60 -19.02 18.24
CA GLY A 221 10.25 -17.81 18.72
C GLY A 221 9.68 -17.33 20.05
N LEU A 222 8.38 -17.51 20.27
CA LEU A 222 7.77 -17.20 21.55
C LEU A 222 8.23 -18.16 22.64
N VAL A 223 8.29 -19.46 22.34
CA VAL A 223 8.82 -20.48 23.26
C VAL A 223 10.28 -20.18 23.59
N GLY A 224 11.10 -19.86 22.60
CA GLY A 224 12.50 -19.47 22.79
C GLY A 224 12.63 -18.28 23.74
N ARG A 225 11.83 -17.22 23.54
CA ARG A 225 11.83 -16.03 24.42
C ARG A 225 11.38 -16.32 25.85
N PHE A 226 10.54 -17.32 26.08
CA PHE A 226 10.07 -17.69 27.43
C PHE A 226 10.98 -18.68 28.14
N MET A 227 11.65 -19.56 27.40
CA MET A 227 12.37 -20.69 27.96
C MET A 227 13.89 -20.56 27.92
N LEU A 228 14.44 -19.67 27.08
CA LEU A 228 15.88 -19.55 26.85
C LEU A 228 16.45 -18.23 27.36
N ASN A 229 17.69 -18.29 27.81
CA ASN A 229 18.55 -17.15 28.13
C ASN A 229 19.75 -17.11 27.17
N PRO A 230 20.41 -15.93 27.02
CA PRO A 230 21.65 -15.84 26.25
C PRO A 230 22.71 -16.82 26.78
N GLY A 231 23.18 -17.71 25.91
CA GLY A 231 24.17 -18.74 26.23
C GLY A 231 23.60 -20.15 26.42
N ASP A 232 22.29 -20.32 26.40
CA ASP A 232 21.67 -21.65 26.45
C ASP A 232 21.92 -22.45 25.16
N GLU A 233 22.15 -23.75 25.31
CA GLU A 233 22.33 -24.67 24.18
C GLU A 233 20.98 -25.28 23.77
N VAL A 234 20.63 -25.17 22.48
CA VAL A 234 19.42 -25.75 21.90
C VAL A 234 19.81 -26.92 21.00
N VAL A 235 19.24 -28.10 21.26
CA VAL A 235 19.47 -29.30 20.46
C VAL A 235 18.32 -29.50 19.48
N VAL A 236 18.65 -29.76 18.21
CA VAL A 236 17.69 -30.03 17.13
C VAL A 236 18.05 -31.35 16.43
N GLU A 237 17.05 -31.96 15.79
CA GLU A 237 17.25 -33.16 14.97
C GLU A 237 18.08 -32.85 13.70
N VAL A 238 18.65 -33.88 13.07
CA VAL A 238 19.37 -33.75 11.79
C VAL A 238 18.86 -34.84 10.84
N PRO A 239 18.14 -34.49 9.75
CA PRO A 239 17.75 -33.13 9.32
C PRO A 239 16.62 -32.52 10.17
N THR A 240 16.56 -31.19 10.23
CA THR A 240 15.46 -30.44 10.88
C THR A 240 14.81 -29.43 9.95
N TYR A 241 13.68 -28.87 10.39
CA TYR A 241 12.98 -27.79 9.72
C TYR A 241 13.77 -26.47 9.80
N LEU A 242 14.11 -25.88 8.66
CA LEU A 242 14.94 -24.67 8.58
C LEU A 242 14.36 -23.49 9.38
N GLY A 243 13.03 -23.32 9.36
CA GLY A 243 12.37 -22.27 10.11
C GLY A 243 12.54 -22.40 11.63
N ALA A 244 12.90 -23.57 12.16
CA ALA A 244 13.21 -23.74 13.58
C ALA A 244 14.60 -23.21 13.97
N ILE A 245 15.54 -23.12 13.02
CA ILE A 245 16.92 -22.63 13.24
C ILE A 245 17.00 -21.11 13.07
N GLN A 246 16.22 -20.56 12.14
CA GLN A 246 16.23 -19.12 11.81
C GLN A 246 15.41 -18.24 12.76
N THR A 247 14.73 -18.84 13.74
CA THR A 247 13.80 -18.17 14.66
C THR A 247 14.49 -17.79 15.97
#